data_AF-A0A2H0X7R8-F1
#
_entry.id   AF-A0A2H0X7R8-F1
#
_cell.length_a   1.000
_cell.length_b   1.000
_cell.length_c   1.000
_cell.angle_alpha   90.00
_cell.angle_beta   90.00
_cell.angle_gamma   90.00
#
_symmetry.space_group_name_H-M   'P 1'
#
loop_
_entity.id
_entity.type
_entity.pdbx_description
1 polymer ?
#
loop_
_entity_poly.entity_id
_entity_poly.type
_entity_poly.pdbx_seq_one_letter_code
_entity_poly.pdbx_strand_id
1 'polypeptide(L)'
;MSQQASDPKNIKTAVEFILESEREYVFQIPRSENVIFLMTGGIDSSIGAELCLLKWGVTLFPIYILRGATAQKQELAAVQSVLTYLKSKYGSRVRDLFTINSTVPPREVKGQLSRERVIKHGHPLRNSIMQSLAVQYGAMLNDKGTPVRTVLVASVASDFFPGSREVDLVINTLYTCSNMGEWDWQINSPMLTGNLLGKEKRLRKIDLIKWGIQNRFPFNITRTCTKHSDNACGICEECKERRDTFAQAGITDPIAYS
;
A
#
# COMPACT_ATOMS: atom_id res chain seq x y z
N MET A 1 -17.40 35.02 0.74
CA MET A 1 -18.01 33.77 1.22
C MET A 1 -16.88 32.86 1.65
N SER A 2 -16.62 32.79 2.96
CA SER A 2 -15.57 31.96 3.53
C SER A 2 -15.90 30.48 3.31
N GLN A 3 -15.05 29.79 2.56
CA GLN A 3 -15.03 28.33 2.53
C GLN A 3 -14.78 27.83 3.96
N GLN A 4 -15.83 27.42 4.66
CA GLN A 4 -15.66 26.45 5.73
C GLN A 4 -15.18 25.17 5.06
N ALA A 5 -13.86 24.98 5.03
CA ALA A 5 -13.29 23.67 4.74
C ALA A 5 -13.94 22.70 5.73
N SER A 6 -14.75 21.76 5.21
CA SER A 6 -15.39 20.73 6.01
C SER A 6 -14.31 20.00 6.81
N ASP A 7 -14.50 19.91 8.13
CA ASP A 7 -13.62 19.14 9.01
C ASP A 7 -13.46 17.73 8.41
N PRO A 8 -12.23 17.24 8.13
CA PRO A 8 -12.01 15.89 7.65
C PRO A 8 -12.67 14.81 8.52
N LYS A 9 -12.88 15.07 9.81
CA LYS A 9 -13.66 14.19 10.70
C LYS A 9 -15.12 14.10 10.26
N ASN A 10 -15.75 15.21 9.91
CA ASN A 10 -17.13 15.23 9.44
C ASN A 10 -17.29 14.48 8.12
N ILE A 11 -16.32 14.57 7.21
CA ILE A 11 -16.32 13.82 5.96
C ILE A 11 -16.17 12.32 6.24
N LYS A 12 -15.19 11.93 7.06
CA LYS A 12 -14.96 10.51 7.39
C LYS A 12 -16.20 9.89 8.01
N THR A 13 -16.79 10.54 9.03
CA THR A 13 -18.00 10.06 9.69
C THR A 13 -19.18 9.93 8.73
N ALA A 14 -19.36 10.87 7.79
CA ALA A 14 -20.44 10.79 6.80
C ALA A 14 -20.24 9.59 5.84
N VAL A 15 -19.01 9.35 5.39
CA VAL A 15 -18.71 8.22 4.50
C VAL A 15 -18.85 6.89 5.23
N GLU A 16 -18.38 6.81 6.48
CA GLU A 16 -18.53 5.63 7.33
C GLU A 16 -20.01 5.30 7.56
N PHE A 17 -20.84 6.30 7.86
CA PHE A 17 -22.28 6.13 8.01
C PHE A 17 -22.95 5.57 6.75
N ILE A 18 -22.58 6.05 5.56
CA ILE A 18 -23.13 5.54 4.30
C ILE A 18 -22.73 4.07 4.11
N LEU A 19 -21.46 3.73 4.34
CA LEU A 19 -21.00 2.35 4.23
C LEU A 19 -21.72 1.44 5.25
N GLU A 20 -21.80 1.84 6.52
CA GLU A 20 -22.53 1.07 7.55
C GLU A 20 -24.01 0.90 7.20
N SER A 21 -24.66 1.90 6.60
CA SER A 21 -26.06 1.80 6.19
C SER A 21 -26.28 0.82 5.03
N GLU A 22 -25.32 0.72 4.11
CA GLU A 22 -25.45 -0.10 2.89
C GLU A 22 -24.93 -1.53 3.08
N ARG A 23 -23.98 -1.76 4.00
CA ARG A 23 -23.34 -3.07 4.19
C ARG A 23 -23.00 -3.46 5.63
N GLU A 24 -23.47 -2.72 6.64
CA GLU A 24 -23.29 -3.02 8.08
C GLU A 24 -21.87 -2.85 8.65
N TYR A 25 -20.85 -2.54 7.83
CA TYR A 25 -19.48 -2.32 8.29
C TYR A 25 -18.70 -1.30 7.46
N VAL A 26 -17.76 -0.59 8.09
CA VAL A 26 -16.79 0.25 7.38
C VAL A 26 -15.66 -0.59 6.78
N PHE A 27 -15.09 -1.51 7.55
CA PHE A 27 -14.04 -2.43 7.10
C PHE A 27 -14.16 -3.76 7.84
N GLN A 28 -14.15 -4.86 7.08
CA GLN A 28 -14.16 -6.21 7.62
C GLN A 28 -12.78 -6.85 7.37
N ILE A 29 -12.15 -7.38 8.42
CA ILE A 29 -10.87 -8.08 8.26
C ILE A 29 -11.10 -9.33 7.38
N PRO A 30 -10.39 -9.46 6.24
CA PRO A 30 -10.62 -10.53 5.26
C PRO A 30 -10.01 -11.87 5.72
N ARG A 31 -10.61 -12.53 6.71
CA ARG A 31 -10.04 -13.73 7.33
C ARG A 31 -10.12 -14.93 6.40
N SER A 32 -8.97 -15.51 6.06
CA SER A 32 -8.86 -16.65 5.14
C SER A 32 -9.43 -16.40 3.74
N GLU A 33 -9.55 -15.13 3.33
CA GLU A 33 -10.08 -14.72 2.03
C GLU A 33 -8.95 -14.44 1.02
N ASN A 34 -9.33 -14.31 -0.26
CA ASN A 34 -8.44 -13.77 -1.28
C ASN A 34 -8.35 -12.25 -1.13
N VAL A 35 -7.15 -11.70 -1.18
CA VAL A 35 -6.92 -10.24 -1.13
C VAL A 35 -5.96 -9.83 -2.23
N ILE A 36 -6.21 -8.68 -2.84
CA ILE A 36 -5.24 -8.04 -3.73
C ILE A 36 -4.34 -7.16 -2.89
N PHE A 37 -3.03 -7.24 -3.10
CA PHE A 37 -2.08 -6.40 -2.37
C PHE A 37 -1.20 -5.63 -3.35
N LEU A 38 -1.23 -4.30 -3.24
CA LEU A 38 -0.38 -3.40 -4.02
C LEU A 38 1.07 -3.49 -3.52
N MET A 39 1.89 -4.20 -4.28
CA MET A 39 3.30 -4.45 -3.96
C MET A 39 4.19 -3.36 -4.56
N THR A 40 5.19 -2.92 -3.80
CA THR A 40 6.22 -1.97 -4.27
C THR A 40 7.65 -2.45 -4.01
N GLY A 41 7.82 -3.54 -3.24
CA GLY A 41 9.14 -4.06 -2.84
C GLY A 41 9.80 -3.25 -1.73
N GLY A 42 9.14 -2.20 -1.23
CA GLY A 42 9.55 -1.45 -0.04
C GLY A 42 9.23 -2.18 1.25
N ILE A 43 9.78 -1.68 2.36
CA ILE A 43 9.59 -2.25 3.71
C ILE A 43 8.11 -2.39 4.04
N ASP A 44 7.33 -1.32 3.81
CA ASP A 44 5.93 -1.24 4.25
C ASP A 44 5.05 -2.26 3.52
N SER A 45 5.18 -2.38 2.19
CA SER A 45 4.41 -3.34 1.41
C SER A 45 4.85 -4.78 1.66
N SER A 46 6.14 -5.01 1.89
CA SER A 46 6.67 -6.35 2.11
C SER A 46 6.26 -6.92 3.48
N ILE A 47 6.41 -6.12 4.54
CA ILE A 47 5.98 -6.52 5.89
C ILE A 47 4.45 -6.53 5.99
N GLY A 48 3.77 -5.55 5.37
CA GLY A 48 2.31 -5.52 5.35
C GLY A 48 1.71 -6.79 4.73
N ALA A 49 2.26 -7.24 3.59
CA ALA A 49 1.84 -8.49 2.96
C ALA A 49 2.11 -9.71 3.86
N GLU A 50 3.28 -9.78 4.50
CA GLU A 50 3.60 -10.87 5.43
C GLU A 50 2.67 -10.89 6.64
N LEU A 51 2.38 -9.74 7.22
CA LEU A 51 1.48 -9.62 8.37
C LEU A 51 0.07 -10.08 8.01
N CYS A 52 -0.45 -9.74 6.83
CA CYS A 52 -1.74 -10.26 6.38
C CYS A 52 -1.72 -11.78 6.24
N LEU A 53 -0.68 -12.34 5.61
CA LEU A 53 -0.51 -13.79 5.47
C LEU A 53 -0.45 -14.50 6.83
N LEU A 54 0.27 -13.92 7.79
CA LEU A 54 0.48 -14.48 9.12
C LEU A 54 -0.74 -14.34 10.03
N LYS A 55 -1.37 -13.16 10.07
CA LYS A 55 -2.38 -12.80 11.07
C LYS A 55 -3.81 -13.01 10.60
N TRP A 56 -4.05 -12.88 9.30
CA TRP A 56 -5.39 -13.00 8.72
C TRP A 56 -5.59 -14.30 7.94
N GLY A 57 -4.52 -15.05 7.67
CA GLY A 57 -4.62 -16.32 6.96
C GLY A 57 -5.00 -16.17 5.48
N VAL A 58 -4.88 -14.96 4.93
CA VAL A 58 -5.33 -14.64 3.57
C VAL A 58 -4.58 -15.42 2.49
N THR A 59 -5.16 -15.47 1.28
CA THR A 59 -4.47 -15.75 0.03
C THR A 59 -4.16 -14.44 -0.68
N LEU A 60 -2.87 -14.16 -0.88
CA LEU A 60 -2.35 -12.93 -1.46
C LEU A 60 -2.32 -13.01 -3.00
N PHE A 61 -2.98 -12.06 -3.66
CA PHE A 61 -2.89 -11.77 -5.09
C PHE A 61 -2.07 -10.48 -5.28
N PRO A 62 -0.74 -10.59 -5.44
CA PRO A 62 0.12 -9.41 -5.54
C PRO A 62 -0.05 -8.72 -6.89
N ILE A 63 -0.16 -7.39 -6.86
CA ILE A 63 -0.17 -6.54 -8.05
C ILE A 63 0.97 -5.51 -8.00
N TYR A 64 1.67 -5.35 -9.12
CA TYR A 64 2.64 -4.27 -9.34
C TYR A 64 2.18 -3.38 -10.50
N ILE A 65 2.25 -2.06 -10.30
CA ILE A 65 1.84 -1.08 -11.31
C ILE A 65 3.08 -0.40 -11.87
N LEU A 66 3.31 -0.57 -13.19
CA LEU A 66 4.36 0.12 -13.93
C LEU A 66 3.97 1.59 -14.13
N ARG A 67 4.11 2.36 -13.05
CA ARG A 67 3.65 3.76 -12.94
C ARG A 67 4.59 4.80 -13.54
N GLY A 68 5.65 4.39 -14.23
CA GLY A 68 6.70 5.28 -14.71
C GLY A 68 7.57 5.85 -13.58
N ALA A 69 7.87 5.01 -12.58
CA ALA A 69 8.77 5.36 -11.48
C ALA A 69 10.25 5.35 -11.95
N THR A 70 11.07 6.25 -11.43
CA THR A 70 12.50 6.33 -11.79
C THR A 70 13.27 5.06 -11.41
N ALA A 71 12.96 4.47 -10.25
CA ALA A 71 13.56 3.23 -9.76
C ALA A 71 12.81 1.95 -10.19
N GLN A 72 11.98 1.99 -11.24
CA GLN A 72 11.07 0.89 -11.60
C GLN A 72 11.78 -0.47 -11.72
N LYS A 73 12.96 -0.51 -12.37
CA LYS A 73 13.74 -1.76 -12.52
C LYS A 73 14.10 -2.35 -11.16
N GLN A 74 14.60 -1.52 -10.25
CA GLN A 74 15.02 -1.93 -8.91
C GLN A 74 13.83 -2.26 -8.00
N GLU A 75 12.72 -1.50 -8.10
CA GLU A 75 11.48 -1.81 -7.40
C GLU A 75 10.93 -3.18 -7.81
N LEU A 76 10.86 -3.48 -9.10
CA LEU A 76 10.35 -4.76 -9.59
C LEU A 76 11.24 -5.93 -9.16
N ALA A 77 12.56 -5.77 -9.18
CA ALA A 77 13.49 -6.77 -8.66
C ALA A 77 13.29 -7.04 -7.15
N ALA A 78 13.05 -5.99 -6.36
CA ALA A 78 12.73 -6.13 -4.94
C ALA A 78 11.38 -6.82 -4.73
N VAL A 79 10.34 -6.47 -5.50
CA VAL A 79 9.04 -7.17 -5.46
C VAL A 79 9.22 -8.66 -5.72
N GLN A 80 9.96 -9.04 -6.76
CA GLN A 80 10.21 -10.45 -7.09
C GLN A 80 10.96 -11.18 -5.96
N SER A 81 11.96 -10.54 -5.37
CA SER A 81 12.71 -11.12 -4.24
C SER A 81 11.83 -11.31 -3.01
N VAL A 82 11.00 -10.33 -2.68
CA VAL A 82 10.02 -10.39 -1.59
C VAL A 82 9.00 -11.50 -1.83
N LEU A 83 8.43 -11.60 -3.04
CA LEU A 83 7.47 -12.65 -3.36
C LEU A 83 8.12 -14.04 -3.33
N THR A 84 9.38 -14.17 -3.72
CA THR A 84 10.13 -15.43 -3.57
C THR A 84 10.25 -15.84 -2.11
N TYR A 85 10.60 -14.90 -1.23
CA TYR A 85 10.64 -15.12 0.22
C TYR A 85 9.26 -15.46 0.80
N LEU A 86 8.20 -14.73 0.42
CA LEU A 86 6.85 -15.00 0.91
C LEU A 86 6.34 -16.35 0.42
N LYS A 87 6.58 -16.70 -0.85
CA LYS A 87 6.14 -17.97 -1.44
C LYS A 87 6.88 -19.17 -0.82
N SER A 88 8.16 -19.03 -0.46
CA SER A 88 8.88 -20.09 0.26
C SER A 88 8.34 -20.33 1.68
N LYS A 89 7.80 -19.29 2.33
CA LYS A 89 7.26 -19.37 3.69
C LYS A 89 5.77 -19.75 3.75
N TYR A 90 4.96 -19.29 2.79
CA TYR A 90 3.50 -19.39 2.82
C TYR A 90 2.89 -20.21 1.67
N GLY A 91 3.72 -20.69 0.74
CA GLY A 91 3.33 -21.64 -0.31
C GLY A 91 2.28 -21.08 -1.26
N SER A 92 1.24 -21.89 -1.52
CA SER A 92 0.16 -21.59 -2.48
C SER A 92 -0.71 -20.39 -2.10
N ARG A 93 -0.60 -19.89 -0.86
CA ARG A 93 -1.26 -18.65 -0.42
C ARG A 93 -0.64 -17.40 -1.01
N VAL A 94 0.50 -17.49 -1.69
CA VAL A 94 1.11 -16.38 -2.43
C VAL A 94 0.99 -16.68 -3.93
N ARG A 95 0.09 -15.97 -4.61
CA ARG A 95 -0.11 -16.12 -6.05
C ARG A 95 0.96 -15.39 -6.85
N ASP A 96 1.00 -15.66 -8.14
CA ASP A 96 1.98 -15.05 -9.04
C ASP A 96 1.70 -13.55 -9.23
N LEU A 97 2.77 -12.79 -9.45
CA LEU A 97 2.69 -11.34 -9.61
C LEU A 97 1.89 -10.96 -10.85
N PHE A 98 0.79 -10.23 -10.65
CA PHE A 98 0.11 -9.55 -11.74
C PHE A 98 0.75 -8.17 -11.97
N THR A 99 1.09 -7.86 -13.22
CA THR A 99 1.68 -6.56 -13.58
C THR A 99 0.77 -5.84 -14.55
N ILE A 100 0.43 -4.59 -14.21
CA ILE A 100 -0.34 -3.70 -15.09
C ILE A 100 0.50 -2.49 -15.49
N ASN A 101 0.44 -2.14 -16.77
CA ASN A 101 1.11 -0.96 -17.29
C ASN A 101 0.15 0.21 -17.38
N SER A 102 0.38 1.21 -16.51
CA SER A 102 -0.37 2.46 -16.53
C SER A 102 0.51 3.54 -15.91
N THR A 103 0.96 4.49 -16.74
CA THR A 103 1.76 5.61 -16.24
C THR A 103 0.84 6.58 -15.50
N VAL A 104 1.05 6.73 -14.19
CA VAL A 104 0.19 7.56 -13.34
C VAL A 104 1.03 8.59 -12.58
N PRO A 105 0.83 9.90 -12.83
CA PRO A 105 -0.06 10.48 -13.85
C PRO A 105 0.52 10.23 -15.26
N PRO A 106 -0.31 10.36 -16.32
CA PRO A 106 0.16 10.30 -17.71
C PRO A 106 1.35 11.22 -17.94
N ARG A 107 2.24 10.87 -18.88
CA ARG A 107 3.52 11.57 -19.07
C ARG A 107 3.32 13.03 -19.48
N GLU A 108 2.29 13.27 -20.29
CA GLU A 108 1.79 14.54 -20.78
C GLU A 108 1.45 15.48 -19.63
N VAL A 109 0.89 14.94 -18.54
CA VAL A 109 0.55 15.69 -17.33
C VAL A 109 1.78 15.81 -16.42
N LYS A 110 2.51 14.70 -16.22
CA LYS A 110 3.61 14.60 -15.24
C LYS A 110 4.68 15.67 -15.45
N GLY A 111 5.05 15.94 -16.71
CA GLY A 111 6.07 16.92 -17.06
C GLY A 111 5.66 18.38 -16.82
N GLN A 112 4.37 18.67 -16.67
CA GLN A 112 3.83 20.02 -16.49
C GLN A 112 3.53 20.37 -15.02
N LEU A 113 3.65 19.41 -14.10
CA LEU A 113 3.38 19.65 -12.68
C LEU A 113 4.55 20.42 -12.05
N SER A 114 4.22 21.47 -11.29
CA SER A 114 5.22 22.23 -10.54
C SER A 114 5.89 21.36 -9.48
N ARG A 115 7.19 21.57 -9.28
CA ARG A 115 7.96 20.86 -8.24
C ARG A 115 7.37 21.10 -6.84
N GLU A 116 6.93 22.31 -6.56
CA GLU A 116 6.29 22.68 -5.29
C GLU A 116 5.05 21.82 -5.01
N ARG A 117 4.18 21.62 -6.01
CA ARG A 117 3.00 20.76 -5.88
C ARG A 117 3.40 19.32 -5.60
N VAL A 118 4.36 18.79 -6.35
CA VAL A 118 4.78 17.39 -6.20
C VAL A 118 5.35 17.15 -4.80
N ILE A 119 6.10 18.10 -4.24
CA ILE A 119 6.62 18.03 -2.87
C ILE A 119 5.47 18.14 -1.85
N LYS A 120 4.57 19.11 -2.01
CA LYS A 120 3.53 19.43 -1.01
C LYS A 120 2.35 18.46 -1.03
N HIS A 121 1.95 17.99 -2.20
CA HIS A 121 0.71 17.24 -2.42
C HIS A 121 0.93 15.91 -3.13
N GLY A 122 2.15 15.59 -3.55
CA GLY A 122 2.42 14.42 -4.36
C GLY A 122 1.88 14.56 -5.79
N HIS A 123 1.89 13.45 -6.52
CA HIS A 123 1.25 13.40 -7.82
C HIS A 123 -0.28 13.27 -7.67
N PRO A 124 -1.08 14.06 -8.42
CA PRO A 124 -2.53 14.09 -8.27
C PRO A 124 -3.14 12.73 -8.57
N LEU A 125 -4.04 12.28 -7.68
CA LEU A 125 -4.82 11.04 -7.79
C LEU A 125 -4.00 9.76 -8.00
N ARG A 126 -2.66 9.81 -7.81
CA ARG A 126 -1.80 8.66 -8.12
C ARG A 126 -2.19 7.42 -7.34
N ASN A 127 -2.38 7.57 -6.02
CA ASN A 127 -2.72 6.45 -5.16
C ASN A 127 -4.14 5.94 -5.44
N SER A 128 -5.12 6.82 -5.64
CA SER A 128 -6.50 6.44 -5.97
C SER A 128 -6.59 5.67 -7.29
N ILE A 129 -5.91 6.14 -8.34
CA ILE A 129 -5.87 5.43 -9.64
C ILE A 129 -5.19 4.07 -9.47
N MET A 130 -4.08 3.98 -8.73
CA MET A 130 -3.44 2.69 -8.45
C MET A 130 -4.37 1.73 -7.71
N GLN A 131 -5.15 2.23 -6.75
CA GLN A 131 -6.16 1.44 -6.04
C GLN A 131 -7.29 1.00 -6.98
N SER A 132 -7.78 1.87 -7.86
CA SER A 132 -8.79 1.52 -8.87
C SER A 132 -8.29 0.47 -9.88
N LEU A 133 -7.01 0.52 -10.28
CA LEU A 133 -6.41 -0.51 -11.12
C LEU A 133 -6.34 -1.87 -10.40
N ALA A 134 -6.11 -1.86 -9.09
CA ALA A 134 -6.17 -3.08 -8.28
C ALA A 134 -7.60 -3.62 -8.14
N VAL A 135 -8.62 -2.74 -8.04
CA VAL A 135 -10.04 -3.17 -8.11
C VAL A 135 -10.35 -3.82 -9.45
N GLN A 136 -9.92 -3.24 -10.57
CA GLN A 136 -10.11 -3.83 -11.91
C GLN A 136 -9.46 -5.21 -12.03
N TYR A 137 -8.27 -5.40 -11.44
CA TYR A 137 -7.64 -6.71 -11.37
C TYR A 137 -8.52 -7.71 -10.60
N GLY A 138 -9.14 -7.28 -9.50
CA GLY A 138 -10.06 -8.12 -8.73
C GLY A 138 -11.36 -8.44 -9.44
N ALA A 139 -11.96 -7.47 -10.14
CA ALA A 139 -13.11 -7.73 -11.00
C ALA A 139 -12.79 -8.80 -12.06
N MET A 140 -11.62 -8.70 -12.72
CA MET A 140 -11.16 -9.73 -13.66
C MET A 140 -10.99 -11.12 -12.98
N LEU A 141 -10.51 -11.17 -11.73
CA LEU A 141 -10.41 -12.42 -10.98
C LEU A 141 -11.79 -12.99 -10.64
N ASN A 142 -12.75 -12.15 -10.26
CA ASN A 142 -14.13 -12.54 -9.99
C ASN A 142 -14.80 -13.15 -11.23
N ASP A 143 -14.63 -12.54 -12.40
CA ASP A 143 -15.13 -13.06 -13.69
C ASP A 143 -14.51 -14.42 -14.06
N LYS A 144 -13.31 -14.71 -13.52
CA LYS A 144 -12.60 -15.99 -13.68
C LYS A 144 -12.92 -17.00 -12.56
N GLY A 145 -13.92 -16.73 -11.72
CA GLY A 145 -14.34 -17.61 -10.64
C GLY A 145 -13.44 -17.59 -9.40
N THR A 146 -12.62 -16.55 -9.23
CA THR A 146 -11.78 -16.34 -8.05
C THR A 146 -12.33 -15.17 -7.23
N PRO A 147 -13.14 -15.41 -6.19
CA PRO A 147 -13.81 -14.35 -5.44
C PRO A 147 -12.78 -13.51 -4.67
N VAL A 148 -12.79 -12.20 -4.87
CA VAL A 148 -11.95 -11.22 -4.18
C VAL A 148 -12.67 -9.87 -4.12
N ARG A 149 -12.79 -9.32 -2.92
CA ARG A 149 -13.44 -8.03 -2.66
C ARG A 149 -12.58 -7.05 -1.87
N THR A 150 -11.35 -7.46 -1.55
CA THR A 150 -10.46 -6.65 -0.70
C THR A 150 -9.19 -6.27 -1.45
N VAL A 151 -8.95 -4.96 -1.56
CA VAL A 151 -7.70 -4.36 -2.04
C VAL A 151 -6.95 -3.76 -0.85
N LEU A 152 -5.70 -4.18 -0.67
CA LEU A 152 -4.82 -3.74 0.40
C LEU A 152 -3.68 -2.88 -0.13
N VAL A 153 -3.41 -1.78 0.57
CA VAL A 153 -2.27 -0.89 0.33
C VAL A 153 -1.34 -0.81 1.53
N ALA A 154 -0.12 -0.38 1.28
CA ALA A 154 0.94 -0.33 2.27
C ALA A 154 1.01 0.95 3.12
N SER A 155 -0.07 1.74 3.21
CA SER A 155 -0.04 3.04 3.91
C SER A 155 0.20 2.92 5.41
N VAL A 156 1.09 3.73 5.98
CA VAL A 156 1.37 3.77 7.42
C VAL A 156 0.93 5.10 8.04
N ALA A 157 0.96 5.19 9.38
CA ALA A 157 0.49 6.36 10.12
C ALA A 157 1.22 7.68 9.76
N SER A 158 2.46 7.59 9.27
CA SER A 158 3.27 8.73 8.84
C SER A 158 2.98 9.17 7.40
N ASP A 159 2.18 8.43 6.63
CA ASP A 159 1.86 8.79 5.25
C ASP A 159 0.81 9.91 5.22
N PHE A 160 1.21 11.05 4.67
CA PHE A 160 0.39 12.26 4.65
C PHE A 160 -0.10 12.63 3.24
N PHE A 161 0.38 11.94 2.19
CA PHE A 161 -0.03 12.25 0.82
C PHE A 161 -1.50 11.87 0.57
N PRO A 162 -2.26 12.68 -0.18
CA PRO A 162 -3.62 12.33 -0.59
C PRO A 162 -3.70 10.95 -1.24
N GLY A 163 -4.75 10.21 -0.89
CA GLY A 163 -4.97 8.83 -1.34
C GLY A 163 -4.22 7.77 -0.53
N SER A 164 -3.46 8.16 0.50
CA SER A 164 -2.80 7.21 1.42
C SER A 164 -3.36 7.26 2.84
N ARG A 165 -4.06 8.33 3.21
CA ARG A 165 -4.64 8.50 4.55
C ARG A 165 -5.87 7.62 4.70
N GLU A 166 -6.18 7.23 5.93
CA GLU A 166 -7.35 6.38 6.24
C GLU A 166 -8.66 6.92 5.65
N VAL A 167 -8.93 8.23 5.84
CA VAL A 167 -10.11 8.88 5.26
C VAL A 167 -10.15 8.78 3.73
N ASP A 168 -9.00 8.84 3.06
CA ASP A 168 -8.95 8.73 1.60
C ASP A 168 -9.26 7.30 1.13
N LEU A 169 -8.82 6.29 1.88
CA LEU A 169 -9.10 4.89 1.57
C LEU A 169 -10.58 4.56 1.77
N VAL A 170 -11.19 5.10 2.82
CA VAL A 170 -12.63 4.95 3.10
C VAL A 170 -13.46 5.69 2.04
N ILE A 171 -13.07 6.90 1.65
CA ILE A 171 -13.69 7.62 0.51
C ILE A 171 -13.56 6.80 -0.78
N ASN A 172 -12.37 6.26 -1.07
CA ASN A 172 -12.16 5.50 -2.29
C ASN A 172 -12.93 4.17 -2.29
N THR A 173 -13.17 3.59 -1.10
CA THR A 173 -14.06 2.45 -0.92
C THR A 173 -15.49 2.80 -1.31
N LEU A 174 -16.06 3.87 -0.74
CA LEU A 174 -17.40 4.33 -1.11
C LEU A 174 -17.51 4.65 -2.60
N TYR A 175 -16.52 5.37 -3.15
CA TYR A 175 -16.46 5.67 -4.59
C TYR A 175 -16.50 4.39 -5.43
N THR A 176 -15.71 3.37 -5.04
CA THR A 176 -15.66 2.08 -5.73
C THR A 176 -17.01 1.37 -5.66
N CYS A 177 -17.59 1.24 -4.47
CA CYS A 177 -18.89 0.59 -4.29
C CYS A 177 -19.98 1.25 -5.15
N SER A 178 -20.06 2.58 -5.11
CA SER A 178 -21.06 3.34 -5.86
C SER A 178 -20.87 3.22 -7.38
N ASN A 179 -19.63 3.27 -7.89
CA ASN A 179 -19.37 3.22 -9.34
C ASN A 179 -19.43 1.80 -9.91
N MET A 180 -19.20 0.78 -9.09
CA MET A 180 -19.31 -0.62 -9.51
C MET A 180 -20.73 -1.19 -9.30
N GLY A 181 -21.56 -0.56 -8.45
CA GLY A 181 -22.82 -1.15 -7.99
C GLY A 181 -22.62 -2.39 -7.10
N GLU A 182 -21.41 -2.57 -6.55
CA GLU A 182 -20.99 -3.72 -5.75
C GLU A 182 -20.52 -3.24 -4.36
N TRP A 183 -21.36 -3.39 -3.34
CA TRP A 183 -21.14 -2.80 -2.01
C TRP A 183 -20.19 -3.61 -1.11
N ASP A 184 -19.79 -4.80 -1.52
CA ASP A 184 -18.86 -5.67 -0.79
C ASP A 184 -17.38 -5.31 -1.01
N TRP A 185 -17.05 -4.40 -1.95
CA TRP A 185 -15.68 -3.94 -2.16
C TRP A 185 -15.11 -3.15 -0.98
N GLN A 186 -13.87 -3.41 -0.61
CA GLN A 186 -13.14 -2.59 0.36
C GLN A 186 -11.70 -2.32 -0.06
N ILE A 187 -11.27 -1.08 0.15
CA ILE A 187 -9.91 -0.61 -0.08
C ILE A 187 -9.37 -0.11 1.24
N ASN A 188 -8.33 -0.76 1.76
CA ASN A 188 -7.79 -0.38 3.07
C ASN A 188 -6.28 -0.60 3.19
N SER A 189 -5.71 -0.13 4.28
CA SER A 189 -4.36 -0.48 4.69
C SER A 189 -4.40 -1.25 6.01
N PRO A 190 -3.79 -2.44 6.07
CA PRO A 190 -3.82 -3.26 7.27
C PRO A 190 -3.01 -2.62 8.42
N MET A 191 -2.14 -1.64 8.13
CA MET A 191 -1.39 -0.86 9.12
C MET A 191 -2.23 0.26 9.76
N LEU A 192 -3.30 0.72 9.12
CA LEU A 192 -4.12 1.83 9.62
C LEU A 192 -5.32 1.33 10.44
N THR A 193 -5.97 0.27 9.98
CA THR A 193 -7.28 -0.19 10.51
C THR A 193 -7.30 -1.68 10.86
N GLY A 194 -6.21 -2.41 10.58
CA GLY A 194 -6.21 -3.86 10.58
C GLY A 194 -5.92 -4.57 11.91
N ASN A 195 -5.61 -3.81 12.97
CA ASN A 195 -5.20 -4.33 14.28
C ASN A 195 -4.16 -5.48 14.21
N LEU A 196 -3.23 -5.42 13.24
CA LEU A 196 -2.31 -6.53 12.91
C LEU A 196 -1.39 -6.94 14.08
N LEU A 197 -1.04 -6.00 14.95
CA LEU A 197 -0.09 -6.20 16.04
C LEU A 197 -0.74 -6.11 17.43
N GLY A 198 -2.07 -6.29 17.53
CA GLY A 198 -2.79 -6.19 18.80
C GLY A 198 -2.72 -4.80 19.43
N LYS A 199 -2.42 -3.78 18.62
CA LYS A 199 -2.46 -2.37 19.01
C LYS A 199 -3.69 -1.77 18.33
N GLU A 200 -4.55 -1.13 19.10
CA GLU A 200 -5.62 -0.24 18.59
C GLU A 200 -5.08 1.03 17.90
N LYS A 201 -3.76 1.12 17.68
CA LYS A 201 -3.08 2.28 17.10
C LYS A 201 -2.54 1.96 15.72
N ARG A 202 -2.70 2.91 14.81
CA ARG A 202 -2.08 2.93 13.47
C ARG A 202 -0.57 2.64 13.58
N LEU A 203 -0.08 1.71 12.77
CA LEU A 203 1.32 1.31 12.75
C LEU A 203 2.18 2.36 12.07
N ARG A 204 3.34 2.64 12.65
CA ARG A 204 4.40 3.45 12.02
C ARG A 204 5.44 2.54 11.42
N LYS A 205 6.27 3.10 10.53
CA LYS A 205 7.41 2.40 9.91
C LYS A 205 8.34 1.74 10.94
N ILE A 206 8.59 2.42 12.06
CA ILE A 206 9.38 1.86 13.17
C ILE A 206 8.75 0.61 13.80
N ASP A 207 7.42 0.54 13.89
CA ASP A 207 6.72 -0.64 14.40
C ASP A 207 6.91 -1.84 13.45
N LEU A 208 6.87 -1.59 12.13
CA LEU A 208 7.12 -2.60 11.11
C LEU A 208 8.57 -3.10 11.16
N ILE A 209 9.55 -2.19 11.24
CA ILE A 209 10.96 -2.57 11.33
C ILE A 209 11.22 -3.39 12.60
N LYS A 210 10.72 -2.97 13.76
CA LYS A 210 10.86 -3.74 15.01
C LYS A 210 10.23 -5.13 14.89
N TRP A 211 9.04 -5.22 14.31
CA TRP A 211 8.40 -6.51 14.04
C TRP A 211 9.26 -7.38 13.12
N GLY A 212 9.78 -6.83 12.03
CA GLY A 212 10.61 -7.56 11.07
C GLY A 212 11.92 -8.05 11.70
N ILE A 213 12.57 -7.27 12.58
CA ILE A 213 13.75 -7.72 13.34
C ILE A 213 13.40 -8.93 14.20
N GLN A 214 12.33 -8.82 14.99
CA GLN A 214 11.88 -9.90 15.89
C GLN A 214 11.53 -11.18 15.12
N ASN A 215 11.03 -11.05 13.90
CA ASN A 215 10.59 -12.17 13.05
C ASN A 215 11.59 -12.56 11.97
N ARG A 216 12.82 -12.03 12.03
CA ARG A 216 13.91 -12.31 11.08
C ARG A 216 13.52 -12.07 9.62
N PHE A 217 12.78 -11.00 9.36
CA PHE A 217 12.44 -10.56 8.01
C PHE A 217 13.71 -10.13 7.26
N PRO A 218 13.93 -10.60 6.01
CA PRO A 218 15.14 -10.30 5.24
C PRO A 218 15.11 -8.88 4.64
N PHE A 219 15.37 -7.85 5.44
CA PHE A 219 15.32 -6.46 4.96
C PHE A 219 16.25 -6.14 3.77
N ASN A 220 17.29 -6.94 3.55
CA ASN A 220 18.25 -6.80 2.46
C ASN A 220 17.63 -7.00 1.06
N ILE A 221 16.46 -7.65 0.96
CA ILE A 221 15.77 -7.86 -0.32
C ILE A 221 14.79 -6.72 -0.69
N THR A 222 14.69 -5.70 0.16
CA THR A 222 13.74 -4.60 -0.03
C THR A 222 14.39 -3.37 -0.67
N ARG A 223 13.60 -2.57 -1.38
CA ARG A 223 14.04 -1.32 -2.01
C ARG A 223 13.16 -0.15 -1.55
N THR A 224 13.81 0.88 -1.01
CA THR A 224 13.15 2.14 -0.64
C THR A 224 13.67 3.33 -1.46
N CYS A 225 14.90 3.26 -1.97
CA CYS A 225 15.50 4.36 -2.71
C CYS A 225 14.78 4.58 -4.05
N THR A 226 14.42 5.84 -4.31
CA THR A 226 13.67 6.29 -5.48
C THR A 226 14.55 6.62 -6.70
N LYS A 227 15.88 6.48 -6.56
CA LYS A 227 16.85 6.71 -7.64
C LYS A 227 17.12 5.46 -8.46
N HIS A 228 17.45 5.68 -9.73
CA HIS A 228 17.91 4.62 -10.62
C HIS A 228 19.38 4.33 -10.36
N SER A 229 19.64 3.44 -9.41
CA SER A 229 20.98 3.02 -8.98
C SER A 229 20.89 1.61 -8.42
N ASP A 230 21.94 0.80 -8.59
CA ASP A 230 21.95 -0.58 -8.09
C ASP A 230 21.90 -0.61 -6.55
N ASN A 231 22.82 0.11 -5.89
CA ASN A 231 22.77 0.34 -4.45
C ASN A 231 21.82 1.51 -4.09
N ALA A 232 21.41 1.63 -2.83
CA ALA A 232 20.63 2.77 -2.38
C ALA A 232 21.51 4.03 -2.33
N CYS A 233 21.03 5.18 -2.82
CA CYS A 233 21.90 6.37 -2.93
C CYS A 233 22.29 7.01 -1.59
N GLY A 234 21.65 6.63 -0.47
CA GLY A 234 21.98 7.15 0.87
C GLY A 234 21.57 8.59 1.15
N ILE A 235 21.29 9.38 0.12
CA ILE A 235 21.09 10.85 0.22
C ILE A 235 19.67 11.33 -0.10
N CYS A 236 18.83 10.53 -0.77
CA CYS A 236 17.44 10.91 -1.01
C CYS A 236 16.62 10.83 0.28
N GLU A 237 15.49 11.54 0.33
CA GLU A 237 14.66 11.66 1.53
C GLU A 237 14.20 10.29 2.07
N GLU A 238 13.82 9.39 1.16
CA GLU A 238 13.39 8.04 1.50
C GLU A 238 14.55 7.16 2.00
N CYS A 239 15.79 7.40 1.54
CA CYS A 239 16.97 6.72 2.09
C CYS A 239 17.31 7.21 3.49
N LYS A 240 17.20 8.53 3.73
CA LYS A 240 17.44 9.15 5.03
C LYS A 240 16.41 8.63 6.05
N GLU A 241 15.12 8.72 5.72
CA GLU A 241 14.03 8.21 6.56
C GLU A 241 14.25 6.73 6.91
N ARG A 242 14.60 5.91 5.91
CA ARG A 242 14.86 4.49 6.13
C ARG A 242 16.01 4.28 7.12
N ARG A 243 17.17 4.90 6.90
CA ARG A 243 18.34 4.79 7.79
C ARG A 243 18.01 5.25 9.20
N ASP A 244 17.35 6.39 9.32
CA ASP A 244 16.99 6.98 10.61
C ASP A 244 16.02 6.05 11.36
N THR A 245 15.09 5.40 10.65
CA THR A 245 14.17 4.43 11.26
C THR A 245 14.88 3.15 11.71
N PHE A 246 15.83 2.63 10.93
CA PHE A 246 16.66 1.50 11.37
C PHE A 246 17.52 1.86 12.59
N ALA A 247 18.15 3.04 12.59
CA ALA A 247 18.92 3.53 13.72
C ALA A 247 18.06 3.68 14.98
N GLN A 248 16.83 4.21 14.85
CA GLN A 248 15.85 4.26 15.94
C GLN A 248 15.41 2.86 16.42
N ALA A 249 15.49 1.84 15.56
CA ALA A 249 15.26 0.44 15.93
C ALA A 249 16.48 -0.22 16.59
N GLY A 250 17.60 0.50 16.73
CA GLY A 250 18.83 0.02 17.35
C GLY A 250 19.69 -0.86 16.43
N ILE A 251 19.45 -0.84 15.12
CA ILE A 251 20.23 -1.64 14.16
C ILE A 251 20.66 -0.81 12.95
N THR A 252 21.76 -1.23 12.31
CA THR A 252 22.16 -0.69 11.01
C THR A 252 21.29 -1.30 9.92
N ASP A 253 20.86 -0.49 8.95
CA ASP A 253 20.13 -0.98 7.78
C ASP A 253 21.00 -1.95 6.97
N PRO A 254 20.52 -3.18 6.68
CA PRO A 254 21.36 -4.21 6.05
C PRO A 254 21.51 -4.07 4.52
N ILE A 255 20.98 -3.01 3.89
CA ILE A 255 21.18 -2.80 2.44
C ILE A 255 22.50 -2.06 2.14
N ALA A 256 23.02 -2.27 0.94
CA ALA A 256 24.15 -1.52 0.44
C ALA A 256 23.76 -0.09 0.05
N TYR A 257 24.63 0.87 0.41
CA TYR A 257 24.53 2.26 0.04
C TYR A 257 25.70 2.67 -0.88
N SER A 258 25.44 3.62 -1.78
CA SER A 258 26.46 4.32 -2.59
C SER A 258 26.92 5.60 -1.94
#